data_AF-A0A222FGE0-F1
#
_entry.id   AF-A0A222FGE0-F1
#
_cell.length_a   1.000
_cell.length_b   1.000
_cell.length_c   1.000
_cell.angle_alpha   90.00
_cell.angle_beta   90.00
_cell.angle_gamma   90.00
#
_symmetry.space_group_name_H-M   'P 1'
#
loop_
_entity.id
_entity.type
_entity.pdbx_description
1 polymer ?
#
loop_
_entity_poly.entity_id
_entity_poly.type
_entity_poly.pdbx_seq_one_letter_code
_entity_poly.pdbx_strand_id
1 'polypeptide(L)'
;MRIFAAVFCLFCIAAQGWTTYLWQIPDALNDFEFMFHHIYKNGAPAWSEWAFHFGSNWYFVTAMMLVCWLLAVLPVKTPYLLRLTTLCALLSLASMWYALYPLHIMFTDGYSI
;
A
#
# COMPACT_ATOMS: atom_id res chain seq x y z
N MET A 1 -18.29 17.41 4.93
CA MET A 1 -17.64 16.07 4.98
C MET A 1 -17.16 15.54 3.62
N ARG A 2 -17.86 15.76 2.49
CA ARG A 2 -17.43 15.25 1.17
C ARG A 2 -16.04 15.74 0.72
N ILE A 3 -15.76 17.04 0.91
CA ILE A 3 -14.46 17.64 0.55
C ILE A 3 -13.32 17.01 1.37
N PHE A 4 -13.53 16.84 2.69
CA PHE A 4 -12.54 16.18 3.55
C PHE A 4 -12.24 14.76 3.10
N ALA A 5 -13.26 13.96 2.79
CA ALA A 5 -13.07 12.60 2.26
C ALA A 5 -12.34 12.60 0.90
N ALA A 6 -12.64 13.56 0.03
CA ALA A 6 -11.96 13.69 -1.26
C ALA A 6 -10.48 14.05 -1.10
N VAL A 7 -10.15 14.98 -0.21
CA VAL A 7 -8.76 15.38 0.09
C VAL A 7 -8.01 14.22 0.75
N PHE A 8 -8.62 13.55 1.73
CA PHE A 8 -8.03 12.39 2.39
C PHE A 8 -7.77 11.23 1.41
N CYS A 9 -8.73 10.93 0.52
CA CYS A 9 -8.55 9.93 -0.52
C CYS A 9 -7.39 10.28 -1.46
N LEU A 10 -7.27 11.55 -1.85
CA LEU A 10 -6.17 12.01 -2.69
C LEU A 10 -4.82 11.86 -1.97
N PHE A 11 -4.77 12.16 -0.67
CA PHE A 11 -3.59 11.91 0.16
C PHE A 11 -3.21 10.42 0.17
N CYS A 12 -4.18 9.50 0.34
CA CYS A 12 -3.90 8.06 0.29
C CYS A 12 -3.37 7.61 -1.09
N ILE A 13 -3.89 8.16 -2.18
CA ILE A 13 -3.43 7.86 -3.54
C ILE A 13 -2.01 8.40 -3.76
N ALA A 14 -1.74 9.63 -3.32
CA ALA A 14 -0.39 10.22 -3.39
C ALA A 14 0.61 9.41 -2.56
N ALA A 15 0.23 8.98 -1.36
CA ALA A 15 1.07 8.13 -0.51
C ALA A 15 1.35 6.74 -1.14
N GLN A 16 0.38 6.16 -1.88
CA GLN A 16 0.62 4.93 -2.65
C GLN A 16 1.65 5.15 -3.76
N GLY A 17 1.50 6.24 -4.52
CA GLY A 17 2.46 6.61 -5.56
C GLY A 17 3.87 6.83 -5.00
N TRP A 18 3.96 7.54 -3.86
CA TRP A 18 5.22 7.76 -3.16
C TRP A 18 5.83 6.45 -2.64
N THR A 19 5.04 5.58 -2.03
CA THR A 19 5.52 4.27 -1.54
C THR A 19 6.03 3.41 -2.69
N THR A 20 5.30 3.40 -3.81
CA THR A 20 5.72 2.69 -5.03
C THR A 20 7.05 3.22 -5.55
N TYR A 21 7.25 4.54 -5.54
CA TYR A 21 8.51 5.16 -5.93
C TYR A 21 9.67 4.70 -5.03
N LEU A 22 9.47 4.69 -3.71
CA LEU A 22 10.50 4.23 -2.76
C LEU A 22 10.87 2.76 -3.00
N TRP A 23 9.89 1.91 -3.35
CA TRP A 23 10.11 0.49 -3.65
C TRP A 23 10.91 0.23 -4.92
N GLN A 24 11.03 1.23 -5.80
CA GLN A 24 11.79 1.11 -7.04
C GLN A 24 13.23 1.59 -6.90
N ILE A 25 13.62 2.13 -5.75
CA ILE A 25 15.00 2.50 -5.50
C ILE A 25 15.80 1.18 -5.43
N PRO A 26 16.75 0.95 -6.35
CA PRO A 26 17.40 -0.36 -6.52
C PRO A 26 18.02 -0.91 -5.24
N ASP A 27 18.63 -0.03 -4.45
CA ASP A 27 19.30 -0.41 -3.21
C ASP A 27 18.30 -0.68 -2.08
N ALA A 28 17.23 0.12 -1.99
CA ALA A 28 16.24 -0.02 -0.93
C ALA A 28 15.47 -1.35 -1.03
N LEU A 29 15.08 -1.77 -2.24
CA LEU A 29 14.36 -3.02 -2.44
C LEU A 29 15.20 -4.23 -2.04
N ASN A 30 16.45 -4.28 -2.52
CA ASN A 30 17.38 -5.36 -2.19
C ASN A 30 17.67 -5.40 -0.68
N ASP A 31 17.81 -4.26 -0.02
CA ASP A 31 17.99 -4.17 1.43
C ASP A 31 16.77 -4.71 2.19
N PHE A 32 15.55 -4.40 1.73
CA PHE A 32 14.33 -4.96 2.32
C PHE A 32 14.25 -6.47 2.11
N GLU A 33 14.45 -6.97 0.90
CA GLU A 33 14.43 -8.41 0.61
C GLU A 33 15.49 -9.17 1.41
N PHE A 34 16.71 -8.65 1.47
CA PHE A 34 17.80 -9.23 2.26
C PHE A 34 17.45 -9.28 3.75
N MET A 35 16.91 -8.19 4.29
CA MET A 35 16.46 -8.13 5.69
C MET A 35 15.35 -9.16 5.97
N PHE A 36 14.37 -9.28 5.06
CA PHE A 36 13.30 -10.27 5.19
C PHE A 36 13.85 -11.70 5.19
N HIS A 37 14.74 -12.05 4.26
CA HIS A 37 15.38 -13.37 4.26
C HIS A 37 16.25 -13.63 5.48
N HIS A 38 16.86 -12.58 6.04
CA HIS A 38 17.70 -12.71 7.24
C HIS A 38 16.87 -12.94 8.51
N ILE A 39 15.77 -12.20 8.69
CA ILE A 39 14.97 -12.31 9.91
C ILE A 39 14.01 -13.50 9.85
N TYR A 40 13.36 -13.72 8.70
CA TYR A 40 12.50 -14.87 8.51
C TYR A 40 13.32 -16.07 8.05
N LYS A 41 13.84 -16.85 9.02
CA LYS A 41 14.63 -18.07 8.78
C LYS A 41 13.95 -19.09 7.84
N ASN A 42 12.63 -19.02 7.69
CA ASN A 42 11.82 -19.88 6.83
C ASN A 42 11.37 -19.20 5.51
N GLY A 43 11.93 -18.04 5.16
CA GLY A 43 11.54 -17.24 3.99
C GLY A 43 10.55 -16.12 4.32
N ALA A 44 10.48 -15.13 3.44
CA ALA A 44 9.58 -14.00 3.61
C ALA A 44 8.11 -14.44 3.52
N PRO A 45 7.16 -13.74 4.17
CA PRO A 45 5.75 -14.04 4.01
C PRO A 45 5.34 -13.91 2.54
N ALA A 46 4.48 -14.83 2.08
CA ALA A 46 4.03 -14.89 0.69
C ALA A 46 3.43 -13.56 0.19
N TRP A 47 2.76 -12.78 1.07
CA TRP A 47 2.27 -11.45 0.71
C TRP A 47 3.40 -10.45 0.42
N SER A 48 4.42 -10.41 1.26
CA SER A 48 5.56 -9.51 1.08
C SER A 48 6.30 -9.83 -0.22
N GLU A 49 6.60 -11.12 -0.47
CA GLU A 49 7.22 -11.56 -1.73
C GLU A 49 6.37 -11.15 -2.94
N TRP A 50 5.06 -11.44 -2.90
CA TRP A 50 4.17 -11.06 -3.99
C TRP A 50 4.12 -9.54 -4.19
N ALA A 51 4.02 -8.77 -3.12
CA ALA A 51 3.91 -7.31 -3.19
C ALA A 51 5.17 -6.69 -3.79
N PHE A 52 6.36 -7.13 -3.38
CA PHE A 52 7.62 -6.67 -3.94
C PHE A 52 7.80 -7.10 -5.40
N HIS A 53 7.45 -8.35 -5.75
CA HIS A 53 7.41 -8.79 -7.15
C HIS A 53 6.42 -8.00 -8.00
N PHE A 54 5.30 -7.56 -7.42
CA PHE A 54 4.34 -6.71 -8.12
C PHE A 54 4.96 -5.35 -8.49
N GLY A 55 5.85 -4.82 -7.65
CA GLY A 55 6.81 -3.77 -7.99
C GLY A 55 6.19 -2.56 -8.70
N SER A 56 6.59 -2.32 -9.96
CA SER A 56 6.09 -1.18 -10.75
C SER A 56 4.60 -1.23 -11.08
N ASN A 57 3.97 -2.41 -10.99
CA ASN A 57 2.54 -2.54 -11.25
C ASN A 57 1.69 -1.84 -10.17
N TRP A 58 2.25 -1.50 -9.00
CA TRP A 58 1.57 -0.64 -8.02
C TRP A 58 1.21 0.75 -8.56
N TYR A 59 1.92 1.25 -9.57
CA TYR A 59 1.51 2.49 -10.26
C TYR A 59 0.21 2.31 -11.03
N PHE A 60 -0.07 1.13 -11.57
CA PHE A 60 -1.34 0.85 -12.22
C PHE A 60 -2.50 0.92 -11.21
N VAL A 61 -2.32 0.38 -10.01
CA VAL A 61 -3.29 0.49 -8.91
C VAL A 61 -3.50 1.95 -8.52
N THR A 62 -2.41 2.71 -8.39
CA THR A 62 -2.46 4.15 -8.08
C THR A 62 -3.23 4.94 -9.15
N ALA A 63 -2.95 4.66 -10.43
CA ALA A 63 -3.63 5.30 -11.57
C ALA A 63 -5.12 4.95 -11.61
N MET A 64 -5.48 3.69 -11.37
CA MET A 64 -6.88 3.24 -11.31
C MET A 64 -7.63 3.95 -10.18
N MET A 65 -7.01 4.10 -8.99
CA MET A 65 -7.61 4.83 -7.87
C MET A 65 -7.78 6.32 -8.18
N LEU A 66 -6.84 6.93 -8.91
CA LEU A 66 -6.96 8.32 -9.37
C LEU A 66 -8.16 8.51 -10.31
N VAL A 67 -8.37 7.60 -11.26
CA VAL A 67 -9.54 7.62 -12.15
C VAL A 67 -10.83 7.47 -11.35
N CYS A 68 -10.89 6.50 -10.43
CA CYS A 68 -12.06 6.33 -9.55
C CYS A 68 -12.32 7.56 -8.67
N TRP A 69 -11.27 8.25 -8.21
CA TRP A 69 -11.38 9.48 -7.45
C TRP A 69 -11.94 10.63 -8.30
N LEU A 70 -11.44 10.81 -9.54
CA LEU A 70 -11.96 11.80 -10.48
C LEU A 70 -13.46 11.57 -10.73
N LEU A 71 -13.88 10.33 -11.00
CA LEU A 71 -15.28 9.97 -11.20
C LEU A 71 -16.15 10.22 -9.96
N ALA A 72 -15.60 10.03 -8.75
CA ALA A 72 -16.30 10.21 -7.49
C ALA A 72 -16.43 11.68 -7.04
N VAL A 73 -15.48 12.54 -7.45
CA VAL A 73 -15.45 13.98 -7.12
C VAL A 73 -16.28 14.79 -8.10
N LEU A 74 -16.38 14.36 -9.36
CA LEU A 74 -17.32 14.91 -10.33
C LEU A 74 -18.76 14.93 -9.75
N PRO A 75 -19.63 15.84 -10.22
CA PRO A 75 -20.97 16.08 -9.66
C PRO A 75 -21.97 14.93 -9.92
N VAL A 76 -21.50 13.69 -9.92
CA VAL A 76 -22.33 12.49 -9.80
C VAL A 76 -22.90 12.46 -8.38
N LYS A 77 -24.22 12.31 -8.26
CA LYS A 77 -25.00 12.44 -7.02
C LYS A 77 -24.74 11.34 -5.97
N THR A 78 -23.73 10.49 -6.15
CA THR A 78 -23.52 9.27 -5.38
C THR A 78 -22.37 9.39 -4.38
N PRO A 79 -22.62 9.78 -3.11
CA PRO A 79 -21.59 9.86 -2.07
C PRO A 79 -20.95 8.52 -1.71
N TYR A 80 -21.59 7.40 -2.09
CA TYR A 80 -21.09 6.04 -1.87
C TYR A 80 -19.81 5.74 -2.65
N LEU A 81 -19.69 6.25 -3.88
CA LEU A 81 -18.52 5.99 -4.72
C LEU A 81 -17.25 6.56 -4.09
N LEU A 82 -17.31 7.78 -3.56
CA LEU A 82 -16.17 8.41 -2.90
C LEU A 82 -15.73 7.65 -1.65
N ARG A 83 -16.68 7.18 -0.84
CA ARG A 83 -16.39 6.38 0.36
C ARG A 83 -15.72 5.05 -0.01
N LEU A 84 -16.24 4.37 -1.04
CA LEU A 84 -15.67 3.12 -1.52
C LEU A 84 -14.24 3.33 -2.05
N THR A 85 -14.02 4.33 -2.90
CA THR A 85 -12.68 4.66 -3.41
C THR A 85 -11.72 5.00 -2.27
N THR A 86 -12.18 5.74 -1.25
CA THR A 86 -11.36 6.08 -0.09
C THR A 86 -10.97 4.83 0.69
N LEU A 87 -11.91 3.92 0.93
CA LEU A 87 -11.65 2.65 1.62
C LEU A 87 -10.66 1.78 0.83
N CYS A 88 -10.85 1.66 -0.48
CA CYS A 88 -9.93 0.91 -1.34
C CYS A 88 -8.52 1.52 -1.36
N ALA A 89 -8.41 2.84 -1.44
CA ALA A 89 -7.12 3.53 -1.41
C ALA A 89 -6.41 3.34 -0.05
N LEU A 90 -7.17 3.38 1.05
CA LEU A 90 -6.63 3.15 2.39
C LEU A 90 -6.16 1.70 2.56
N LEU A 91 -6.97 0.72 2.15
CA LEU A 91 -6.62 -0.70 2.24
C LEU A 91 -5.42 -1.04 1.35
N SER A 92 -5.36 -0.48 0.15
CA SER A 92 -4.22 -0.63 -0.76
C SER A 92 -2.93 -0.09 -0.10
N LEU A 93 -2.96 1.15 0.41
CA LEU A 93 -1.82 1.75 1.11
C LEU A 93 -1.39 0.93 2.34
N ALA A 94 -2.36 0.51 3.15
CA ALA A 94 -2.10 -0.32 4.32
C ALA A 94 -1.48 -1.66 3.93
N SER A 95 -1.91 -2.26 2.81
CA SER A 95 -1.37 -3.53 2.31
C SER A 95 0.08 -3.40 1.84
N MET A 96 0.44 -2.28 1.19
CA MET A 96 1.81 -1.97 0.82
C MET A 96 2.67 -1.79 2.07
N TRP A 97 2.22 -1.00 3.04
CA TRP A 97 2.99 -0.78 4.28
C TRP A 97 3.09 -2.04 5.14
N TYR A 98 2.07 -2.89 5.12
CA TYR A 98 2.12 -4.19 5.75
C TYR A 98 3.17 -5.11 5.12
N ALA A 99 3.38 -5.04 3.80
CA ALA A 99 4.45 -5.79 3.14
C ALA A 99 5.86 -5.30 3.54
N LEU A 100 6.01 -4.01 3.88
CA LEU A 100 7.28 -3.43 4.36
C LEU A 100 7.59 -3.80 5.81
N TYR A 101 6.56 -3.89 6.66
CA TYR A 101 6.78 -4.06 8.09
C TYR A 101 6.89 -5.54 8.47
N PRO A 102 7.92 -5.93 9.22
CA PRO A 102 7.99 -7.21 9.89
C PRO A 102 7.01 -7.31 11.09
N LEU A 103 5.79 -6.76 10.97
CA LEU A 103 4.76 -6.86 12.02
C LEU A 103 4.47 -8.34 12.35
N HIS A 104 4.67 -9.24 11.39
CA HIS A 104 4.49 -10.67 11.56
C HIS A 104 5.53 -11.25 12.55
N ILE A 105 6.74 -10.69 12.66
CA ILE A 105 7.74 -11.06 13.68
C ILE A 105 7.29 -10.69 15.08
N MET A 106 6.64 -9.52 15.28
CA MET A 106 6.09 -9.16 16.60
C MET A 106 4.99 -10.12 17.10
N PHE A 107 4.33 -10.84 16.19
CA PHE A 107 3.28 -11.81 16.53
C PHE A 107 3.74 -13.27 16.50
N THR A 108 4.85 -13.59 15.82
CA THR A 108 5.42 -14.96 15.78
C THR A 108 6.54 -15.15 16.80
N ASP A 109 7.35 -14.13 17.08
CA ASP A 109 8.34 -14.11 18.16
C ASP A 109 7.75 -13.46 19.42
N GLY A 110 6.54 -13.89 19.81
CA GLY A 110 6.05 -13.62 21.15
C GLY A 110 7.06 -14.17 22.15
N TYR A 111 7.81 -13.28 22.80
CA TYR A 111 8.55 -13.50 24.04
C TYR A 111 9.32 -14.83 24.13
N SER A 112 10.59 -14.80 23.75
CA SER A 112 11.61 -15.50 24.53
C SER A 112 12.86 -14.62 24.63
N ILE A 113 12.76 -13.58 25.45
CA ILE A 113 13.94 -13.05 26.16
C ILE A 113 14.10 -13.93 27.40
#